data_AF-A0AA97NVB6-F1
#
_entry.id   AF-A0AA97NVB6-F1
#
_cell.length_a   1.000
_cell.length_b   1.000
_cell.length_c   1.000
_cell.angle_alpha   90.00
_cell.angle_beta   90.00
_cell.angle_gamma   90.00
#
_symmetry.space_group_name_H-M   'P 1'
#
loop_
_entity.id
_entity.type
_entity.pdbx_description
1 polymer ?
#
loop_
_entity_poly.entity_id
_entity_poly.type
_entity_poly.pdbx_seq_one_letter_code
_entity_poly.pdbx_strand_id
1 'polypeptide(L)'
;MVVLRYSGLVALLASTAFAGKSIKDVTTLKPITKHASLKVRADDASVAPSTSITLDYGLDSQPMVHVDLKMQTPTVVLEDVASVNNVTCADGALKVTFKNTEGFLAAVATWSNKGDLVFFTNHLGGCDTEAERGVFLVNQFSGDAEALTVTAHSEKKDVASTAAQTVIEFQGVPVAKKRRAVAKREKLDPRGISINENGLTIGGTVGIPQGTSIYSFPPYLEVSADTAQITASVTFSGKVDYNVLGGKLNQLYVDIDSSIDAEVGITLAATAEYRDSFTYNPTKLSYMIVDVPGIITLGPELLFAVGLDIDVGAGVTVKGSAGAGLKNGRMHLDFLDMSKTTAEPWQPVHNAQLDLSQKALAKADTWIDVTFQLVVEVLAGVVDLNAGLTARPRFNNEFAFAASQTVNGTGGVTQPTDGMACAQGLSIKSDFSFSLLAFVSSLWSRTLYSVQVPIADKCYTWIENSA
;
A
#
# COMPACT_ATOMS: atom_id res chain seq x y z
N MET A 1 -8.00 19.40 50.43
CA MET A 1 -6.80 19.89 49.75
C MET A 1 -5.70 18.84 49.91
N VAL A 2 -5.74 17.80 49.09
CA VAL A 2 -4.70 16.77 49.02
C VAL A 2 -4.23 16.78 47.57
N VAL A 3 -3.06 17.36 47.36
CA VAL A 3 -2.36 17.41 46.09
C VAL A 3 -1.71 16.04 45.92
N LEU A 4 -2.28 15.15 45.11
CA LEU A 4 -1.54 13.97 44.64
C LEU A 4 -0.66 14.42 43.48
N ARG A 5 0.64 14.52 43.77
CA ARG A 5 1.69 14.84 42.79
C ARG A 5 1.91 13.65 41.85
N TYR A 6 2.03 13.99 40.57
CA TYR A 6 2.63 13.21 39.49
C TYR A 6 3.69 12.22 39.95
N SER A 7 3.46 10.94 39.67
CA SER A 7 4.51 9.94 39.51
C SER A 7 4.20 9.20 38.22
N GLY A 8 5.08 9.37 37.23
CA GLY A 8 4.97 8.72 35.94
C GLY A 8 4.89 7.20 36.11
N LEU A 9 3.74 6.64 35.76
CA LEU A 9 3.61 5.21 35.59
C LEU A 9 3.88 4.96 34.11
N VAL A 10 4.98 4.25 33.83
CA VAL A 10 5.17 3.54 32.57
C VAL A 10 3.98 2.60 32.44
N ALA A 11 2.97 3.00 31.68
CA ALA A 11 1.86 2.14 31.32
C ALA A 11 2.45 0.99 30.51
N LEU A 12 2.35 -0.23 31.06
CA LEU A 12 2.59 -1.44 30.28
C LEU A 12 1.66 -1.37 29.06
N LEU A 13 2.25 -1.11 27.89
CA LEU A 13 1.64 -1.39 26.61
C LEU A 13 1.40 -2.90 26.57
N ALA A 14 0.21 -3.33 26.99
CA ALA A 14 -0.34 -4.60 26.56
C ALA A 14 -0.66 -4.42 25.08
N SER A 15 0.38 -4.46 24.25
CA SER A 15 0.26 -4.80 22.84
C SER A 15 -0.32 -6.21 22.83
N THR A 16 -1.64 -6.33 22.79
CA THR A 16 -2.28 -7.50 22.24
C THR A 16 -1.87 -7.50 20.79
N ALA A 17 -0.71 -8.13 20.53
CA ALA A 17 -0.32 -8.59 19.24
C ALA A 17 -1.43 -9.53 18.80
N PHE A 18 -2.45 -8.99 18.15
CA PHE A 18 -3.10 -9.72 17.08
C PHE A 18 -1.94 -10.06 16.17
N ALA A 19 -1.47 -11.31 16.30
CA ALA A 19 -0.57 -11.92 15.37
C ALA A 19 -1.21 -11.70 14.00
N GLY A 20 -0.73 -10.65 13.33
CA GLY A 20 -1.15 -10.33 11.99
C GLY A 20 -0.89 -11.60 11.22
N LYS A 21 -1.96 -12.27 10.79
CA LYS A 21 -1.83 -13.20 9.68
C LYS A 21 -1.27 -12.34 8.56
N SER A 22 0.06 -12.42 8.37
CA SER A 22 0.69 -11.95 7.14
C SER A 22 -0.04 -12.66 6.01
N ILE A 23 -0.77 -11.88 5.22
CA ILE A 23 -1.62 -12.39 4.17
C ILE A 23 -0.71 -12.80 3.02
N LYS A 24 -0.79 -14.08 2.67
CA LYS A 24 -0.02 -14.83 1.68
C LYS A 24 -0.50 -14.64 0.23
N ASP A 25 -1.13 -13.51 -0.09
CA ASP A 25 -1.81 -13.34 -1.38
C ASP A 25 -0.92 -12.56 -2.36
N VAL A 26 0.30 -13.05 -2.61
CA VAL A 26 1.18 -12.51 -3.66
C VAL A 26 0.67 -12.97 -5.02
N THR A 27 0.44 -12.02 -5.93
CA THR A 27 0.17 -12.33 -7.34
C THR A 27 1.50 -12.29 -8.09
N THR A 28 2.14 -13.44 -8.20
CA THR A 28 3.35 -13.60 -9.01
C THR A 28 2.99 -13.64 -10.49
N LEU A 29 3.49 -12.67 -11.25
CA LEU A 29 3.31 -12.60 -12.70
C LEU A 29 4.28 -13.55 -13.39
N LYS A 30 3.77 -14.25 -14.40
CA LYS A 30 4.57 -15.23 -15.15
C LYS A 30 5.10 -14.61 -16.45
N PRO A 31 6.25 -15.08 -16.95
CA PRO A 31 6.73 -14.77 -18.29
C PRO A 31 5.66 -15.04 -19.34
N ILE A 32 5.40 -14.07 -20.21
CA ILE A 32 4.55 -14.27 -21.38
C ILE A 32 5.44 -14.67 -22.53
N THR A 33 5.29 -15.92 -22.99
CA THR A 33 6.05 -16.43 -24.11
C THR A 33 5.37 -16.09 -25.43
N LYS A 34 6.16 -15.67 -26.41
CA LYS A 34 5.68 -15.47 -27.79
C LYS A 34 5.58 -16.78 -28.57
N HIS A 35 6.10 -17.87 -28.00
CA HIS A 35 6.38 -19.14 -28.66
C HIS A 35 5.20 -19.79 -29.40
N ALA A 36 3.94 -19.61 -28.96
CA ALA A 36 2.76 -20.15 -29.65
C ALA A 36 2.43 -19.43 -30.98
N SER A 37 2.99 -18.24 -31.20
CA SER A 37 2.73 -17.39 -32.38
C SER A 37 3.94 -17.25 -33.32
N LEU A 38 5.11 -17.75 -32.92
CA LEU A 38 6.34 -17.64 -33.69
C LEU A 38 6.35 -18.61 -34.87
N LYS A 39 6.68 -18.11 -36.05
CA LYS A 39 6.91 -18.92 -37.25
C LYS A 39 8.41 -19.23 -37.36
N VAL A 40 8.75 -20.48 -37.69
CA VAL A 40 10.14 -20.96 -37.90
C VAL A 40 10.96 -20.06 -38.85
N ARG A 41 10.32 -19.40 -39.82
CA ARG A 41 10.97 -18.44 -40.74
C ARG A 41 11.52 -17.15 -40.07
N ALA A 42 11.31 -16.94 -38.77
CA ALA A 42 11.81 -15.79 -38.02
C ALA A 42 13.08 -16.12 -37.19
N ASP A 43 13.57 -17.36 -37.21
CA ASP A 43 14.63 -17.82 -36.31
C ASP A 43 15.97 -17.09 -36.49
N ASP A 44 16.36 -16.72 -37.71
CA ASP A 44 17.62 -16.01 -37.96
C ASP A 44 17.72 -14.69 -37.19
N ALA A 45 16.60 -13.98 -37.02
CA ALA A 45 16.55 -12.73 -36.25
C ALA A 45 16.55 -12.99 -34.73
N SER A 46 15.87 -14.02 -34.27
CA SER A 46 15.78 -14.35 -32.84
C SER A 46 17.04 -15.01 -32.27
N VAL A 47 17.79 -15.74 -33.11
CA VAL A 47 19.07 -16.37 -32.74
C VAL A 47 20.20 -15.34 -32.64
N ALA A 48 20.09 -14.22 -33.36
CA ALA A 48 21.06 -13.13 -33.33
C ALA A 48 21.07 -12.43 -31.96
N PRO A 49 22.24 -12.32 -31.28
CA PRO A 49 22.34 -11.59 -30.03
C PRO A 49 22.00 -10.10 -30.20
N SER A 50 21.25 -9.54 -29.26
CA SER A 50 20.90 -8.13 -29.18
C SER A 50 21.34 -7.53 -27.84
N THR A 51 21.67 -6.23 -27.83
CA THR A 51 21.88 -5.48 -26.58
C THR A 51 20.62 -4.73 -26.14
N SER A 52 19.51 -4.89 -26.84
CA SER A 52 18.20 -4.34 -26.48
C SER A 52 17.17 -5.45 -26.55
N ILE A 53 16.56 -5.78 -25.41
CA ILE A 53 15.56 -6.83 -25.30
C ILE A 53 14.35 -6.33 -24.52
N THR A 54 13.19 -6.92 -24.82
CA THR A 54 11.93 -6.62 -24.14
C THR A 54 11.36 -7.91 -23.57
N LEU A 55 10.98 -7.87 -22.30
CA LEU A 55 10.43 -9.00 -21.56
C LEU A 55 9.03 -8.64 -21.04
N ASP A 56 8.07 -9.49 -21.38
CA ASP A 56 6.68 -9.32 -20.96
C ASP A 56 6.33 -10.28 -19.83
N TYR A 57 5.59 -9.79 -18.83
CA TYR A 57 5.08 -10.55 -17.71
C TYR A 57 3.58 -10.27 -17.49
N GLY A 58 2.83 -11.28 -17.06
CA GLY A 58 1.42 -11.10 -16.73
C GLY A 58 0.68 -12.39 -16.38
N LEU A 59 -0.64 -12.39 -16.60
CA LEU A 59 -1.58 -13.48 -16.28
C LEU A 59 -2.29 -13.94 -17.56
N ASP A 60 -2.48 -15.26 -17.73
CA ASP A 60 -3.27 -15.84 -18.83
C ASP A 60 -2.94 -15.28 -20.23
N SER A 61 -1.65 -15.01 -20.50
CA SER A 61 -1.12 -14.40 -21.75
C SER A 61 -1.45 -12.92 -21.97
N GLN A 62 -1.92 -12.20 -20.96
CA GLN A 62 -2.12 -10.76 -21.03
C GLN A 62 -0.94 -10.03 -20.41
N PRO A 63 -0.16 -9.25 -21.18
CA PRO A 63 0.96 -8.50 -20.64
C PRO A 63 0.48 -7.39 -19.72
N MET A 64 1.17 -7.27 -18.59
CA MET A 64 0.85 -6.37 -17.48
C MET A 64 2.06 -5.54 -17.07
N VAL A 65 3.25 -6.15 -17.16
CA VAL A 65 4.53 -5.51 -16.93
C VAL A 65 5.39 -5.71 -18.17
N HIS A 66 5.85 -4.59 -18.73
CA HIS A 66 6.77 -4.52 -19.84
C HIS A 66 8.14 -4.10 -19.31
N VAL A 67 9.16 -4.87 -19.63
CA VAL A 67 10.53 -4.64 -19.15
C VAL A 67 11.44 -4.51 -20.35
N ASP A 68 11.91 -3.30 -20.61
CA ASP A 68 12.92 -3.02 -21.61
C ASP A 68 14.30 -2.98 -20.96
N LEU A 69 15.21 -3.82 -21.45
CA LEU A 69 16.58 -3.91 -20.96
C LEU A 69 17.54 -3.49 -22.05
N LYS A 70 18.43 -2.55 -21.72
CA LYS A 70 19.68 -2.39 -22.46
C LYS A 70 20.74 -3.23 -21.77
N MET A 71 21.30 -4.21 -22.46
CA MET A 71 22.21 -5.20 -21.91
C MET A 71 23.67 -4.74 -22.01
N GLN A 72 24.49 -5.10 -21.02
CA GLN A 72 25.94 -4.88 -21.03
C GLN A 72 26.64 -5.84 -22.01
N THR A 73 26.07 -7.04 -22.18
CA THR A 73 26.59 -8.12 -23.01
C THR A 73 25.55 -8.51 -24.07
N PRO A 74 25.93 -8.84 -25.31
CA PRO A 74 24.99 -9.30 -26.32
C PRO A 74 24.16 -10.50 -25.80
N THR A 75 22.85 -10.43 -25.97
CA THR A 75 21.89 -11.30 -25.29
C THR A 75 20.98 -12.02 -26.27
N VAL A 76 20.65 -13.28 -25.97
CA VAL A 76 19.67 -14.08 -26.71
C VAL A 76 18.54 -14.49 -25.77
N VAL A 77 17.30 -14.22 -26.18
CA VAL A 77 16.09 -14.63 -25.46
C VAL A 77 15.63 -15.96 -26.05
N LEU A 78 15.98 -17.09 -25.41
CA LEU A 78 15.83 -18.42 -26.01
C LEU A 78 14.37 -18.82 -26.25
N GLU A 79 13.44 -18.28 -25.45
CA GLU A 79 11.99 -18.46 -25.64
C GLU A 79 11.44 -17.76 -26.90
N ASP A 80 12.18 -16.80 -27.46
CA ASP A 80 11.85 -16.11 -28.70
C ASP A 80 12.44 -16.81 -29.94
N VAL A 81 13.22 -17.88 -29.76
CA VAL A 81 13.75 -18.72 -30.84
C VAL A 81 12.82 -19.90 -31.06
N ALA A 82 12.05 -19.89 -32.16
CA ALA A 82 11.03 -20.90 -32.45
C ALA A 82 11.62 -22.31 -32.66
N SER A 83 12.84 -22.39 -33.17
CA SER A 83 13.58 -23.66 -33.32
C SER A 83 14.04 -24.29 -31.99
N VAL A 84 14.06 -23.57 -30.87
CA VAL A 84 14.44 -24.15 -29.57
C VAL A 84 13.36 -25.14 -29.12
N ASN A 85 13.79 -26.37 -28.80
CA ASN A 85 12.96 -27.46 -28.32
C ASN A 85 12.99 -27.56 -26.79
N ASN A 86 14.18 -27.52 -26.22
CA ASN A 86 14.39 -27.67 -24.79
C ASN A 86 15.68 -26.98 -24.37
N VAL A 87 15.76 -26.55 -23.11
CA VAL A 87 16.99 -26.09 -22.47
C VAL A 87 17.24 -26.97 -21.24
N THR A 88 18.48 -27.30 -20.94
CA THR A 88 18.81 -28.02 -19.70
C THR A 88 20.05 -27.42 -19.07
N CYS A 89 20.02 -27.28 -17.75
CA CYS A 89 21.11 -26.70 -16.99
C CYS A 89 21.63 -27.72 -15.99
N ALA A 90 22.93 -28.00 -16.02
CA ALA A 90 23.59 -28.92 -15.10
C ALA A 90 25.04 -28.46 -14.88
N ASP A 91 25.47 -28.40 -13.62
CA ASP A 91 26.86 -28.21 -13.19
C ASP A 91 27.71 -27.26 -14.06
N GLY A 92 27.30 -25.98 -14.11
CA GLY A 92 28.04 -24.95 -14.83
C GLY A 92 27.95 -25.03 -16.36
N ALA A 93 27.03 -25.84 -16.90
CA ALA A 93 26.76 -25.93 -18.32
C ALA A 93 25.27 -25.72 -18.64
N LEU A 94 25.01 -25.05 -19.75
CA LEU A 94 23.68 -24.85 -20.34
C LEU A 94 23.66 -25.48 -21.72
N LYS A 95 22.70 -26.36 -21.95
CA LYS A 95 22.50 -27.08 -23.21
C LYS A 95 21.18 -26.68 -23.84
N VAL A 96 21.24 -26.23 -25.09
CA VAL A 96 20.08 -25.85 -25.92
C VAL A 96 19.88 -26.91 -27.00
N THR A 97 18.70 -27.54 -27.02
CA THR A 97 18.31 -28.54 -28.01
C THR A 97 17.38 -27.90 -29.04
N PHE A 98 17.62 -28.16 -30.33
CA PHE A 98 16.84 -27.60 -31.43
C PHE A 98 15.89 -28.62 -32.05
N LYS A 99 14.77 -28.15 -32.60
CA LYS A 99 13.74 -28.95 -33.29
C LYS A 99 14.17 -29.37 -34.69
N ASN A 100 15.07 -28.62 -35.31
CA ASN A 100 15.47 -28.80 -36.69
C ASN A 100 16.93 -28.38 -36.92
N THR A 101 17.50 -28.85 -38.02
CA THR A 101 18.90 -28.60 -38.39
C THR A 101 19.16 -27.14 -38.76
N GLU A 102 18.19 -26.45 -39.35
CA GLU A 102 18.32 -25.05 -39.77
C GLU A 102 18.59 -24.13 -38.58
N GLY A 103 17.75 -24.19 -37.54
CA GLY A 103 17.93 -23.41 -36.32
C GLY A 103 19.21 -23.75 -35.56
N PHE A 104 19.57 -25.04 -35.51
CA PHE A 104 20.85 -25.48 -34.93
C PHE A 104 22.05 -24.87 -35.67
N LEU A 105 22.07 -24.93 -37.01
CA LEU A 105 23.16 -24.39 -37.82
C LEU A 105 23.23 -22.86 -37.69
N ALA A 106 22.09 -22.17 -37.68
CA ALA A 106 22.03 -20.73 -37.46
C ALA A 106 22.62 -20.35 -36.09
N ALA A 107 22.28 -21.11 -35.03
CA ALA A 107 22.80 -20.90 -33.68
C ALA A 107 24.30 -21.12 -33.59
N VAL A 108 24.82 -22.23 -34.12
CA VAL A 108 26.27 -22.51 -34.16
C VAL A 108 27.02 -21.40 -34.92
N ALA A 109 26.53 -21.03 -36.11
CA ALA A 109 27.15 -19.98 -36.91
C ALA A 109 27.17 -18.63 -36.19
N THR A 110 26.13 -18.34 -35.41
CA THR A 110 25.97 -17.05 -34.75
C THR A 110 26.72 -16.98 -33.42
N TRP A 111 26.71 -18.05 -32.61
CA TRP A 111 27.19 -18.03 -31.22
C TRP A 111 28.65 -18.45 -31.06
N SER A 112 29.13 -19.41 -31.87
CA SER A 112 30.42 -20.12 -31.63
C SER A 112 31.69 -19.26 -31.66
N ASN A 113 31.61 -17.97 -31.96
CA ASN A 113 32.76 -17.05 -31.97
C ASN A 113 32.47 -15.68 -31.32
N LYS A 114 31.36 -15.52 -30.60
CA LYS A 114 30.95 -14.20 -30.07
C LYS A 114 31.61 -13.81 -28.74
N GLY A 115 32.32 -14.73 -28.10
CA GLY A 115 32.82 -14.53 -26.74
C GLY A 115 31.70 -14.75 -25.72
N ASP A 116 31.59 -13.86 -24.74
CA ASP A 116 30.54 -13.93 -23.72
C ASP A 116 29.19 -13.47 -24.31
N LEU A 117 28.14 -14.25 -24.03
CA LEU A 117 26.74 -13.91 -24.31
C LEU A 117 25.92 -14.02 -23.02
N VAL A 118 24.75 -13.39 -22.99
CA VAL A 118 23.74 -13.66 -21.95
C VAL A 118 22.56 -14.39 -22.56
N PHE A 119 22.12 -15.49 -21.95
CA PHE A 119 20.92 -16.22 -22.35
C PHE A 119 19.81 -16.02 -21.32
N PHE A 120 18.62 -15.67 -21.81
CA PHE A 120 17.37 -15.73 -21.04
C PHE A 120 16.63 -17.05 -21.34
N THR A 121 16.23 -17.77 -20.29
CA THR A 121 15.41 -18.99 -20.33
C THR A 121 14.07 -18.75 -19.65
N ASN A 122 13.04 -19.52 -19.98
CA ASN A 122 11.78 -19.53 -19.21
C ASN A 122 11.35 -20.96 -18.92
N HIS A 123 11.82 -21.52 -17.81
CA HIS A 123 11.44 -22.82 -17.25
C HIS A 123 11.46 -24.02 -18.20
N LEU A 124 12.00 -23.86 -19.41
CA LEU A 124 12.17 -24.90 -20.42
C LEU A 124 13.22 -25.86 -19.88
N GLY A 125 12.76 -26.94 -19.23
CA GLY A 125 13.62 -27.98 -18.64
C GLY A 125 14.12 -27.71 -17.22
N GLY A 126 13.53 -26.74 -16.49
CA GLY A 126 13.77 -26.56 -15.04
C GLY A 126 15.05 -25.83 -14.65
N CYS A 127 15.61 -25.01 -15.55
CA CYS A 127 16.80 -24.18 -15.29
C CYS A 127 16.58 -23.06 -14.26
N ASP A 128 15.33 -22.73 -13.97
CA ASP A 128 14.91 -21.59 -13.15
C ASP A 128 13.68 -21.98 -12.30
N THR A 129 13.34 -21.13 -11.33
CA THR A 129 12.16 -21.34 -10.48
C THR A 129 10.90 -21.24 -11.35
N GLU A 130 9.85 -21.98 -11.00
CA GLU A 130 8.56 -21.84 -11.69
C GLU A 130 8.09 -20.36 -11.62
N ALA A 131 7.76 -19.78 -12.78
CA ALA A 131 7.39 -18.37 -12.98
C ALA A 131 8.55 -17.34 -13.07
N GLU A 132 9.80 -17.78 -13.13
CA GLU A 132 10.95 -16.89 -13.33
C GLU A 132 11.59 -17.09 -14.71
N ARG A 133 12.28 -16.06 -15.20
CA ARG A 133 13.23 -16.24 -16.30
C ARG A 133 14.62 -16.49 -15.73
N GLY A 134 15.28 -17.56 -16.17
CA GLY A 134 16.68 -17.78 -15.87
C GLY A 134 17.56 -16.83 -16.68
N VAL A 135 18.55 -16.21 -16.03
CA VAL A 135 19.55 -15.36 -16.69
C VAL A 135 20.91 -16.03 -16.54
N PHE A 136 21.59 -16.29 -17.66
CA PHE A 136 22.86 -17.00 -17.66
C PHE A 136 23.90 -16.26 -18.49
N LEU A 137 25.03 -15.95 -17.89
CA LEU A 137 26.23 -15.58 -18.64
C LEU A 137 26.82 -16.86 -19.22
N VAL A 138 26.98 -16.94 -20.54
CA VAL A 138 27.43 -18.14 -21.24
C VAL A 138 28.61 -17.86 -22.15
N ASN A 139 29.49 -18.85 -22.27
CA ASN A 139 30.63 -18.84 -23.18
C ASN A 139 31.07 -20.27 -23.53
N GLN A 140 32.18 -20.41 -24.26
CA GLN A 140 32.76 -21.72 -24.63
C GLN A 140 31.75 -22.67 -25.31
N PHE A 141 31.19 -22.24 -26.44
CA PHE A 141 30.16 -22.98 -27.16
C PHE A 141 30.71 -24.20 -27.89
N SER A 142 29.97 -25.30 -27.86
CA SER A 142 30.21 -26.54 -28.61
C SER A 142 28.91 -27.03 -29.25
N GLY A 143 28.94 -27.40 -30.53
CA GLY A 143 27.78 -27.90 -31.26
C GLY A 143 27.88 -29.40 -31.53
N ASP A 144 26.79 -30.11 -31.32
CA ASP A 144 26.60 -31.52 -31.67
C ASP A 144 25.47 -31.60 -32.74
N ALA A 145 25.87 -31.90 -33.97
CA ALA A 145 24.97 -31.94 -35.11
C ALA A 145 24.09 -33.21 -35.16
N GLU A 146 24.50 -34.30 -34.50
CA GLU A 146 23.69 -35.52 -34.43
C GLU A 146 22.55 -35.34 -33.42
N ALA A 147 22.86 -34.73 -32.27
CA ALA A 147 21.86 -34.42 -31.24
C ALA A 147 21.09 -33.12 -31.50
N LEU A 148 21.52 -32.30 -32.47
CA LEU A 148 21.03 -30.93 -32.71
C LEU A 148 21.09 -30.07 -31.44
N THR A 149 22.23 -30.08 -30.77
CA THR A 149 22.40 -29.39 -29.48
C THR A 149 23.61 -28.48 -29.45
N VAL A 150 23.45 -27.31 -28.85
CA VAL A 150 24.56 -26.42 -28.49
C VAL A 150 24.75 -26.46 -26.97
N THR A 151 25.97 -26.73 -26.53
CA THR A 151 26.36 -26.70 -25.11
C THR A 151 27.32 -25.54 -24.87
N ALA A 152 27.07 -24.76 -23.83
CA ALA A 152 27.93 -23.66 -23.40
C ALA A 152 28.27 -23.83 -21.92
N HIS A 153 29.43 -23.36 -21.51
CA HIS A 153 29.69 -23.07 -20.10
C HIS A 153 28.75 -21.94 -19.67
N SER A 154 28.21 -22.02 -18.45
CA SER A 154 27.17 -21.12 -17.96
C SER A 154 27.35 -20.76 -16.49
N GLU A 155 27.19 -19.48 -16.17
CA GLU A 155 27.08 -18.96 -14.81
C GLU A 155 25.71 -18.29 -14.64
N LYS A 156 24.95 -18.67 -13.61
CA LYS A 156 23.65 -18.03 -13.32
C LYS A 156 23.88 -16.60 -12.81
N LYS A 157 23.13 -15.65 -13.36
CA LYS A 157 23.15 -14.22 -13.03
C LYS A 157 21.74 -13.74 -12.71
N ASP A 158 21.64 -12.46 -12.38
CA ASP A 158 20.39 -11.72 -12.27
C ASP A 158 20.34 -10.61 -13.34
N VAL A 159 19.20 -9.94 -13.46
CA VAL A 159 19.04 -8.84 -14.44
C VAL A 159 19.88 -7.63 -14.03
N ALA A 160 20.00 -7.34 -12.74
CA ALA A 160 20.77 -6.20 -12.22
C ALA A 160 22.27 -6.29 -12.58
N SER A 161 22.84 -7.48 -12.68
CA SER A 161 24.25 -7.70 -12.98
C SER A 161 24.55 -7.77 -14.49
N THR A 162 23.52 -7.86 -15.33
CA THR A 162 23.68 -8.05 -16.79
C THR A 162 23.13 -6.89 -17.62
N ALA A 163 22.17 -6.12 -17.09
CA ALA A 163 21.62 -4.94 -17.73
C ALA A 163 22.46 -3.68 -17.43
N ALA A 164 22.57 -2.79 -18.42
CA ALA A 164 23.12 -1.45 -18.28
C ALA A 164 22.04 -0.42 -17.91
N GLN A 165 20.81 -0.64 -18.40
CA GLN A 165 19.63 0.17 -18.09
C GLN A 165 18.41 -0.74 -18.09
N THR A 166 17.52 -0.51 -17.14
CA THR A 166 16.24 -1.21 -16.99
C THR A 166 15.12 -0.19 -17.00
N VAL A 167 14.20 -0.33 -17.95
CA VAL A 167 12.96 0.45 -17.99
C VAL A 167 11.81 -0.52 -17.76
N ILE A 168 10.99 -0.24 -16.75
CA ILE A 168 9.84 -1.07 -16.36
C ILE A 168 8.61 -0.21 -16.50
N GLU A 169 7.70 -0.60 -17.35
CA GLU A 169 6.38 0.01 -17.48
C GLU A 169 5.33 -0.98 -17.01
N PHE A 170 4.50 -0.55 -16.08
CA PHE A 170 3.33 -1.30 -15.66
C PHE A 170 2.13 -0.46 -16.00
N GLN A 171 1.44 -0.87 -17.06
CA GLN A 171 0.21 -0.24 -17.51
C GLN A 171 -0.96 -1.09 -17.02
N GLY A 172 -2.12 -0.44 -16.82
CA GLY A 172 -3.37 -1.06 -16.38
C GLY A 172 -3.46 -2.54 -16.76
N VAL A 173 -3.18 -3.38 -15.77
CA VAL A 173 -3.23 -4.84 -15.83
C VAL A 173 -4.53 -5.27 -16.53
N PRO A 174 -4.51 -6.02 -17.63
CA PRO A 174 -5.74 -6.48 -18.28
C PRO A 174 -6.30 -7.73 -17.59
N VAL A 175 -7.63 -7.97 -17.68
CA VAL A 175 -8.26 -9.24 -17.23
C VAL A 175 -8.61 -10.15 -18.39
N ALA A 176 -8.28 -11.42 -18.19
CA ALA A 176 -8.81 -12.53 -18.95
C ALA A 176 -10.31 -12.64 -18.69
N LYS A 177 -11.10 -12.51 -19.76
CA LYS A 177 -12.53 -12.79 -19.76
C LYS A 177 -12.78 -14.19 -19.16
N LYS A 178 -13.64 -14.23 -18.13
CA LYS A 178 -14.36 -15.40 -17.57
C LYS A 178 -13.56 -16.32 -16.64
N ARG A 179 -13.77 -16.16 -15.32
CA ARG A 179 -14.07 -17.32 -14.47
C ARG A 179 -15.58 -17.43 -14.27
N ARG A 180 -16.21 -18.28 -15.11
CA ARG A 180 -17.54 -18.82 -14.82
C ARG A 180 -17.41 -19.75 -13.61
N ALA A 181 -18.29 -19.52 -12.62
CA ALA A 181 -18.78 -20.48 -11.64
C ALA A 181 -17.75 -21.16 -10.70
N VAL A 182 -17.44 -20.47 -9.58
CA VAL A 182 -17.31 -21.14 -8.28
C VAL A 182 -18.26 -20.46 -7.29
N ALA A 183 -19.56 -20.47 -7.65
CA ALA A 183 -20.63 -20.19 -6.71
C ALA A 183 -21.06 -21.54 -6.10
N LYS A 184 -20.41 -21.92 -5.00
CA LYS A 184 -20.93 -22.77 -3.90
C LYS A 184 -19.81 -23.04 -2.91
N ARG A 185 -19.51 -22.06 -2.07
CA ARG A 185 -19.13 -22.24 -0.65
C ARG A 185 -19.42 -20.92 0.06
N GLU A 186 -20.15 -21.02 1.15
CA GLU A 186 -20.56 -19.93 2.03
C GLU A 186 -19.38 -19.08 2.50
N LYS A 187 -19.67 -17.79 2.75
CA LYS A 187 -18.78 -16.65 3.08
C LYS A 187 -18.04 -16.04 1.88
N LEU A 188 -18.58 -14.90 1.42
CA LEU A 188 -17.88 -13.95 0.55
C LEU A 188 -16.49 -13.66 1.12
N ASP A 189 -15.46 -13.83 0.30
CA ASP A 189 -14.10 -13.41 0.62
C ASP A 189 -14.02 -11.87 0.52
N PRO A 190 -13.68 -11.13 1.59
CA PRO A 190 -13.74 -9.66 1.62
C PRO A 190 -12.63 -8.94 0.83
N ARG A 191 -11.85 -9.64 -0.01
CA ARG A 191 -10.70 -9.12 -0.77
C ARG A 191 -10.83 -9.53 -2.24
N GLY A 192 -11.35 -8.62 -3.06
CA GLY A 192 -11.52 -8.83 -4.49
C GLY A 192 -10.46 -8.06 -5.29
N ILE A 193 -9.57 -8.78 -5.98
CA ILE A 193 -8.95 -8.21 -7.18
C ILE A 193 -10.01 -8.25 -8.27
N SER A 194 -10.41 -7.09 -8.75
CA SER A 194 -11.16 -6.98 -10.00
C SER A 194 -10.27 -6.25 -10.99
N ILE A 195 -10.39 -6.60 -12.26
CA ILE A 195 -9.58 -5.99 -13.30
C ILE A 195 -10.54 -5.62 -14.43
N ASN A 196 -10.42 -4.41 -14.95
CA ASN A 196 -11.25 -3.89 -16.04
C ASN A 196 -10.40 -3.08 -17.02
N GLU A 197 -11.04 -2.48 -18.03
CA GLU A 197 -10.37 -1.68 -19.08
C GLU A 197 -9.57 -0.49 -18.54
N ASN A 198 -9.79 -0.11 -17.27
CA ASN A 198 -9.09 0.97 -16.57
C ASN A 198 -7.92 0.47 -15.70
N GLY A 199 -7.74 -0.85 -15.49
CA GLY A 199 -6.56 -1.45 -14.83
C GLY A 199 -6.84 -2.45 -13.69
N LEU A 200 -5.80 -2.72 -12.87
CA LEU A 200 -5.86 -3.57 -11.67
C LEU A 200 -6.63 -2.86 -10.57
N THR A 201 -7.80 -3.31 -10.18
CA THR A 201 -8.53 -2.76 -9.04
C THR A 201 -8.40 -3.69 -7.84
N ILE A 202 -7.64 -3.26 -6.83
CA ILE A 202 -7.60 -3.93 -5.53
C ILE A 202 -8.75 -3.37 -4.70
N GLY A 203 -9.80 -4.17 -4.53
CA GLY A 203 -11.02 -3.85 -3.83
C GLY A 203 -11.15 -4.65 -2.53
N GLY A 204 -11.43 -4.01 -1.40
CA GLY A 204 -11.70 -4.75 -0.18
C GLY A 204 -12.26 -3.91 0.95
N THR A 205 -13.00 -4.55 1.84
CA THR A 205 -13.41 -3.97 3.11
C THR A 205 -12.65 -4.65 4.22
N VAL A 206 -11.88 -3.88 4.99
CA VAL A 206 -11.25 -4.35 6.22
C VAL A 206 -11.81 -3.56 7.37
N GLY A 207 -12.21 -4.27 8.42
CA GLY A 207 -12.65 -3.64 9.64
C GLY A 207 -12.19 -4.37 10.88
N ILE A 208 -12.18 -3.65 11.99
CA ILE A 208 -11.93 -4.19 13.31
C ILE A 208 -13.25 -4.79 13.83
N PRO A 209 -13.23 -5.95 14.52
CA PRO A 209 -14.44 -6.49 15.13
C PRO A 209 -15.11 -5.48 16.07
N GLN A 210 -16.44 -5.44 16.05
CA GLN A 210 -17.22 -4.60 16.95
C GLN A 210 -16.90 -4.91 18.43
N GLY A 211 -16.77 -3.86 19.23
CA GLY A 211 -16.45 -3.96 20.66
C GLY A 211 -14.98 -4.29 20.94
N THR A 212 -14.09 -4.14 19.96
CA THR A 212 -12.66 -4.37 20.19
C THR A 212 -12.14 -3.33 21.18
N SER A 213 -11.56 -3.80 22.29
CA SER A 213 -10.89 -2.92 23.25
C SER A 213 -9.66 -2.29 22.59
N ILE A 214 -9.71 -0.97 22.40
CA ILE A 214 -8.63 -0.13 21.89
C ILE A 214 -7.63 0.14 23.02
N TYR A 215 -8.17 0.45 24.20
CA TYR A 215 -7.41 0.74 25.40
C TYR A 215 -8.23 0.36 26.63
N SER A 216 -7.57 -0.14 27.67
CA SER A 216 -8.22 -0.43 28.94
C SER A 216 -7.24 -0.16 30.07
N PHE A 217 -7.67 0.66 31.03
CA PHE A 217 -7.00 0.87 32.30
C PHE A 217 -8.00 0.63 33.44
N PRO A 218 -8.27 -0.65 33.78
CA PRO A 218 -9.27 -0.97 34.78
C PRO A 218 -8.91 -0.44 36.17
N PRO A 219 -9.89 0.00 36.99
CA PRO A 219 -11.32 0.17 36.69
C PRO A 219 -11.69 1.55 36.12
N TYR A 220 -10.71 2.34 35.68
CA TYR A 220 -10.86 3.78 35.49
C TYR A 220 -11.24 4.19 34.06
N LEU A 221 -10.71 3.48 33.06
CA LEU A 221 -10.94 3.80 31.66
C LEU A 221 -11.11 2.54 30.82
N GLU A 222 -12.11 2.57 29.95
CA GLU A 222 -12.29 1.62 28.88
C GLU A 222 -12.58 2.36 27.58
N VAL A 223 -11.90 1.97 26.50
CA VAL A 223 -12.11 2.51 25.16
C VAL A 223 -12.31 1.33 24.21
N SER A 224 -13.42 1.33 23.51
CA SER A 224 -13.77 0.30 22.53
C SER A 224 -14.06 0.91 21.16
N ALA A 225 -13.66 0.19 20.11
CA ALA A 225 -14.10 0.44 18.75
C ALA A 225 -15.48 -0.17 18.56
N ASP A 226 -16.51 0.67 18.39
CA ASP A 226 -17.86 0.23 18.04
C ASP A 226 -17.93 -0.14 16.56
N THR A 227 -17.31 0.69 15.71
CA THR A 227 -17.09 0.44 14.29
C THR A 227 -15.69 0.91 13.92
N ALA A 228 -15.01 0.21 13.02
CA ALA A 228 -13.83 0.72 12.34
C ALA A 228 -13.70 -0.06 11.04
N GLN A 229 -14.01 0.58 9.91
CA GLN A 229 -14.03 -0.07 8.61
C GLN A 229 -13.41 0.84 7.56
N ILE A 230 -12.64 0.25 6.66
CA ILE A 230 -12.10 0.89 5.47
C ILE A 230 -12.49 0.04 4.28
N THR A 231 -13.17 0.65 3.31
CA THR A 231 -13.41 0.12 1.98
C THR A 231 -12.54 0.87 1.00
N ALA A 232 -11.68 0.19 0.27
CA ALA A 232 -10.82 0.81 -0.74
C ALA A 232 -10.92 0.07 -2.07
N SER A 233 -10.78 0.81 -3.17
CA SER A 233 -10.69 0.34 -4.54
C SER A 233 -9.59 1.16 -5.21
N VAL A 234 -8.47 0.55 -5.56
CA VAL A 234 -7.30 1.28 -6.09
C VAL A 234 -6.73 0.63 -7.35
N THR A 235 -6.37 1.47 -8.32
CA THR A 235 -5.74 1.11 -9.58
C THR A 235 -4.45 1.87 -9.81
N PHE A 236 -3.45 1.15 -10.34
CA PHE A 236 -2.09 1.62 -10.49
C PHE A 236 -1.60 1.49 -11.93
N SER A 237 -0.83 2.49 -12.36
CA SER A 237 0.08 2.39 -13.49
C SER A 237 1.32 3.22 -13.23
N GLY A 238 2.38 3.05 -14.01
CA GLY A 238 3.60 3.81 -13.77
C GLY A 238 4.79 3.31 -14.56
N LYS A 239 5.92 3.93 -14.25
CA LYS A 239 7.19 3.70 -14.94
C LYS A 239 8.36 3.81 -13.98
N VAL A 240 9.32 2.91 -14.18
CA VAL A 240 10.66 2.97 -13.62
C VAL A 240 11.66 3.08 -14.76
N ASP A 241 12.62 3.98 -14.68
CA ASP A 241 13.81 4.02 -15.53
C ASP A 241 15.04 4.09 -14.63
N TYR A 242 15.79 3.00 -14.58
CA TYR A 242 16.98 2.86 -13.76
C TYR A 242 18.22 2.60 -14.61
N ASN A 243 19.22 3.47 -14.50
CA ASN A 243 20.55 3.26 -15.06
C ASN A 243 21.40 2.47 -14.06
N VAL A 244 21.60 1.19 -14.36
CA VAL A 244 22.31 0.23 -13.52
C VAL A 244 23.80 0.59 -13.39
N LEU A 245 24.46 0.90 -14.51
CA LEU A 245 25.89 1.23 -14.53
C LEU A 245 26.19 2.52 -13.75
N GLY A 246 25.30 3.50 -13.85
CA GLY A 246 25.41 4.78 -13.17
C GLY A 246 24.84 4.79 -11.75
N GLY A 247 24.19 3.71 -11.30
CA GLY A 247 23.50 3.67 -10.01
C GLY A 247 22.43 4.75 -9.85
N LYS A 248 21.74 5.11 -10.94
CA LYS A 248 20.89 6.31 -10.99
C LYS A 248 19.47 5.98 -11.41
N LEU A 249 18.51 6.36 -10.56
CA LEU A 249 17.09 6.40 -10.90
C LEU A 249 16.80 7.66 -11.74
N ASN A 250 16.46 7.46 -13.01
CA ASN A 250 16.17 8.54 -13.96
C ASN A 250 14.70 8.95 -13.93
N GLN A 251 13.79 7.98 -13.77
CA GLN A 251 12.36 8.20 -13.63
C GLN A 251 11.79 7.17 -12.66
N LEU A 252 10.91 7.62 -11.78
CA LEU A 252 10.01 6.76 -11.03
C LEU A 252 8.74 7.55 -10.76
N TYR A 253 7.65 7.14 -11.37
CA TYR A 253 6.34 7.69 -11.08
C TYR A 253 5.27 6.61 -11.05
N VAL A 254 4.21 6.91 -10.31
CA VAL A 254 3.02 6.06 -10.23
C VAL A 254 1.78 6.93 -10.35
N ASP A 255 0.90 6.53 -11.25
CA ASP A 255 -0.46 7.03 -11.35
C ASP A 255 -1.40 6.14 -10.54
N ILE A 256 -2.23 6.77 -9.72
CA ILE A 256 -3.15 6.10 -8.79
C ILE A 256 -4.57 6.62 -9.00
N ASP A 257 -5.48 5.71 -9.36
CA ASP A 257 -6.92 5.95 -9.36
C ASP A 257 -7.54 5.24 -8.15
N SER A 258 -8.30 5.96 -7.32
CA SER A 258 -8.78 5.43 -6.04
C SER A 258 -10.20 5.85 -5.67
N SER A 259 -10.90 4.94 -4.98
CA SER A 259 -12.09 5.22 -4.20
C SER A 259 -11.90 4.62 -2.82
N ILE A 260 -11.98 5.42 -1.77
CA ILE A 260 -11.74 5.00 -0.39
C ILE A 260 -12.88 5.52 0.47
N ASP A 261 -13.45 4.68 1.34
CA ASP A 261 -14.40 5.07 2.37
C ASP A 261 -13.88 4.52 3.69
N ALA A 262 -13.73 5.37 4.69
CA ALA A 262 -13.32 5.00 6.04
C ALA A 262 -14.36 5.48 7.04
N GLU A 263 -14.71 4.62 8.00
CA GLU A 263 -15.62 4.92 9.09
C GLU A 263 -15.04 4.41 10.41
N VAL A 264 -15.15 5.20 11.47
CA VAL A 264 -14.84 4.80 12.83
C VAL A 264 -15.96 5.22 13.78
N GLY A 265 -16.20 4.41 14.79
CA GLY A 265 -17.07 4.66 15.92
C GLY A 265 -16.36 4.19 17.18
N ILE A 266 -16.30 5.04 18.20
CA ILE A 266 -15.58 4.81 19.45
C ILE A 266 -16.52 5.09 20.62
N THR A 267 -16.52 4.18 21.59
CA THR A 267 -17.07 4.42 22.92
C THR A 267 -15.92 4.52 23.92
N LEU A 268 -15.93 5.59 24.69
CA LEU A 268 -15.09 5.80 25.85
C LEU A 268 -15.94 5.78 27.11
N ALA A 269 -15.52 5.04 28.12
CA ALA A 269 -16.10 5.03 29.45
C ALA A 269 -15.03 5.33 30.50
N ALA A 270 -15.11 6.51 31.12
CA ALA A 270 -14.29 6.89 32.26
C ALA A 270 -15.13 6.86 33.54
N THR A 271 -14.59 6.33 34.64
CA THR A 271 -15.29 6.26 35.94
C THR A 271 -14.89 7.38 36.90
N ALA A 272 -13.82 8.10 36.62
CA ALA A 272 -13.30 9.22 37.42
C ALA A 272 -12.61 10.26 36.51
N GLU A 273 -12.02 11.29 37.12
CA GLU A 273 -11.14 12.23 36.44
C GLU A 273 -10.00 11.48 35.73
N TYR A 274 -9.80 11.79 34.45
CA TYR A 274 -8.77 11.15 33.64
C TYR A 274 -8.26 12.12 32.57
N ARG A 275 -6.93 12.19 32.44
CA ARG A 275 -6.24 13.00 31.44
C ARG A 275 -5.08 12.22 30.87
N ASP A 276 -5.19 11.84 29.61
CA ASP A 276 -4.11 11.19 28.87
C ASP A 276 -4.35 11.27 27.36
N SER A 277 -3.33 10.90 26.61
CA SER A 277 -3.39 10.70 25.15
C SER A 277 -2.97 9.27 24.85
N PHE A 278 -3.70 8.58 23.98
CA PHE A 278 -3.27 7.28 23.48
C PHE A 278 -3.46 7.15 21.98
N THR A 279 -2.71 6.22 21.41
CA THR A 279 -2.78 5.86 19.99
C THR A 279 -2.83 4.35 19.87
N TYR A 280 -3.85 3.87 19.17
CA TYR A 280 -3.96 2.49 18.73
C TYR A 280 -3.48 2.39 17.29
N ASN A 281 -2.43 1.61 17.09
CA ASN A 281 -1.80 1.38 15.79
C ASN A 281 -1.73 -0.13 15.54
N PRO A 282 -2.78 -0.75 14.97
CA PRO A 282 -2.77 -2.16 14.62
C PRO A 282 -1.66 -2.45 13.60
N THR A 283 -1.29 -3.73 13.50
CA THR A 283 -0.35 -4.20 12.49
C THR A 283 -0.81 -3.78 11.09
N LYS A 284 0.15 -3.37 10.25
CA LYS A 284 -0.07 -3.03 8.85
C LYS A 284 -0.89 -4.09 8.11
N LEU A 285 -1.85 -3.62 7.31
CA LEU A 285 -2.61 -4.45 6.40
C LEU A 285 -1.90 -4.43 5.05
N SER A 286 -1.11 -5.47 4.79
CA SER A 286 -0.52 -5.66 3.46
C SER A 286 -1.53 -6.39 2.58
N TYR A 287 -1.77 -5.83 1.39
CA TYR A 287 -2.64 -6.43 0.37
C TYR A 287 -1.79 -7.02 -0.76
N MET A 288 -2.46 -7.68 -1.70
CA MET A 288 -1.83 -8.43 -2.78
C MET A 288 -0.69 -7.67 -3.46
N ILE A 289 0.48 -8.29 -3.46
CA ILE A 289 1.70 -7.78 -4.07
C ILE A 289 1.72 -8.30 -5.51
N VAL A 290 1.87 -7.40 -6.48
CA VAL A 290 2.28 -7.75 -7.84
C VAL A 290 3.77 -8.01 -7.79
N ASP A 291 4.17 -9.22 -8.08
CA ASP A 291 5.57 -9.65 -8.00
C ASP A 291 6.01 -10.19 -9.36
N VAL A 292 7.03 -9.56 -9.92
CA VAL A 292 7.86 -10.11 -10.99
C VAL A 292 9.21 -10.41 -10.34
N PRO A 293 9.48 -11.68 -9.97
CA PRO A 293 10.64 -12.00 -9.15
C PRO A 293 11.95 -11.50 -9.76
N GLY A 294 12.76 -10.84 -8.92
CA GLY A 294 14.04 -10.26 -9.31
C GLY A 294 13.97 -9.03 -10.23
N ILE A 295 12.77 -8.57 -10.59
CA ILE A 295 12.57 -7.40 -11.47
C ILE A 295 11.83 -6.28 -10.75
N ILE A 296 10.60 -6.52 -10.30
CA ILE A 296 9.78 -5.53 -9.63
C ILE A 296 8.80 -6.19 -8.67
N THR A 297 8.77 -5.67 -7.46
CA THR A 297 7.75 -5.97 -6.45
C THR A 297 6.97 -4.68 -6.19
N LEU A 298 5.66 -4.74 -6.42
CA LEU A 298 4.77 -3.59 -6.30
C LEU A 298 3.57 -3.99 -5.44
N GLY A 299 3.38 -3.34 -4.30
CA GLY A 299 2.29 -3.70 -3.41
C GLY A 299 1.73 -2.54 -2.60
N PRO A 300 0.39 -2.38 -2.52
CA PRO A 300 -0.19 -1.47 -1.56
C PRO A 300 -0.06 -2.00 -0.13
N GLU A 301 0.23 -1.09 0.78
CA GLU A 301 0.16 -1.27 2.21
C GLU A 301 -0.81 -0.23 2.78
N LEU A 302 -1.78 -0.69 3.56
CA LEU A 302 -2.68 0.18 4.31
C LEU A 302 -2.29 0.14 5.77
N LEU A 303 -2.02 1.31 6.32
CA LEU A 303 -1.81 1.52 7.74
C LEU A 303 -2.98 2.33 8.27
N PHE A 304 -3.41 1.98 9.47
CA PHE A 304 -4.49 2.65 10.16
C PHE A 304 -4.03 2.91 11.57
N ALA A 305 -4.27 4.12 12.08
CA ALA A 305 -4.12 4.42 13.49
C ALA A 305 -5.29 5.28 13.97
N VAL A 306 -5.69 5.08 15.22
CA VAL A 306 -6.71 5.88 15.90
C VAL A 306 -6.07 6.48 17.13
N GLY A 307 -6.16 7.79 17.29
CA GLY A 307 -5.74 8.46 18.52
C GLY A 307 -6.87 9.20 19.20
N LEU A 308 -6.70 9.34 20.50
CA LEU A 308 -7.64 10.04 21.37
C LEU A 308 -6.87 10.85 22.41
N ASP A 309 -7.18 12.14 22.50
CA ASP A 309 -6.72 13.04 23.55
C ASP A 309 -7.90 13.33 24.50
N ILE A 310 -7.81 12.91 25.76
CA ILE A 310 -8.90 13.00 26.74
C ILE A 310 -8.52 13.92 27.87
N ASP A 311 -9.45 14.77 28.29
CA ASP A 311 -9.41 15.49 29.56
C ASP A 311 -10.82 15.54 30.15
N VAL A 312 -11.13 14.60 31.05
CA VAL A 312 -12.45 14.51 31.70
C VAL A 312 -12.31 14.79 33.18
N GLY A 313 -13.13 15.71 33.70
CA GLY A 313 -13.12 16.09 35.12
C GLY A 313 -13.93 15.17 36.05
N ALA A 314 -14.68 14.22 35.48
CA ALA A 314 -15.54 13.30 36.22
C ALA A 314 -15.85 12.05 35.37
N GLY A 315 -16.46 11.04 35.99
CA GLY A 315 -16.92 9.85 35.27
C GLY A 315 -17.92 10.22 34.16
N VAL A 316 -17.63 9.80 32.93
CA VAL A 316 -18.41 10.13 31.74
C VAL A 316 -18.28 9.02 30.70
N THR A 317 -19.33 8.83 29.91
CA THR A 317 -19.28 8.04 28.69
C THR A 317 -19.38 8.98 27.50
N VAL A 318 -18.41 8.86 26.59
CA VAL A 318 -18.36 9.60 25.33
C VAL A 318 -18.51 8.60 24.20
N LYS A 319 -19.46 8.82 23.31
CA LYS A 319 -19.57 8.06 22.06
C LYS A 319 -19.36 8.99 20.90
N GLY A 320 -18.49 8.62 19.97
CA GLY A 320 -18.22 9.41 18.78
C GLY A 320 -18.14 8.53 17.55
N SER A 321 -18.72 8.97 16.45
CA SER A 321 -18.47 8.37 15.14
C SER A 321 -18.02 9.43 14.15
N ALA A 322 -17.19 8.97 13.21
CA ALA A 322 -16.59 9.79 12.19
C ALA A 322 -16.37 8.97 10.93
N GLY A 323 -16.77 9.51 9.79
CA GLY A 323 -16.55 8.92 8.48
C GLY A 323 -15.88 9.91 7.56
N ALA A 324 -14.98 9.41 6.71
CA ALA A 324 -14.37 10.17 5.63
C ALA A 324 -14.28 9.28 4.38
N GLY A 325 -14.74 9.80 3.25
CA GLY A 325 -14.68 9.09 1.97
C GLY A 325 -14.13 9.97 0.85
N LEU A 326 -13.43 9.34 -0.08
CA LEU A 326 -12.92 9.88 -1.32
C LEU A 326 -13.48 9.05 -2.47
N LYS A 327 -14.13 9.73 -3.43
CA LYS A 327 -14.62 9.11 -4.66
C LYS A 327 -13.81 9.61 -5.84
N ASN A 328 -13.39 8.70 -6.71
CA ASN A 328 -12.72 9.00 -7.98
C ASN A 328 -11.46 9.87 -7.81
N GLY A 329 -10.69 9.64 -6.75
CA GLY A 329 -9.45 10.36 -6.53
C GLY A 329 -8.40 9.91 -7.54
N ARG A 330 -7.83 10.86 -8.28
CA ARG A 330 -6.75 10.60 -9.25
C ARG A 330 -5.49 11.29 -8.84
N MET A 331 -4.37 10.60 -8.95
CA MET A 331 -3.09 11.10 -8.52
C MET A 331 -1.97 10.68 -9.45
N HIS A 332 -0.97 11.56 -9.53
CA HIS A 332 0.32 11.26 -10.10
C HIS A 332 1.36 11.52 -9.01
N LEU A 333 2.09 10.49 -8.60
CA LEU A 333 3.18 10.57 -7.64
C LEU A 333 4.50 10.44 -8.40
N ASP A 334 5.29 11.51 -8.48
CA ASP A 334 6.65 11.49 -9.04
C ASP A 334 7.64 11.43 -7.87
N PHE A 335 8.43 10.36 -7.81
CA PHE A 335 9.32 10.06 -6.69
C PHE A 335 10.59 10.92 -6.73
N LEU A 336 10.94 11.48 -7.90
CA LEU A 336 12.14 12.27 -8.11
C LEU A 336 11.86 13.77 -8.09
N ASP A 337 10.63 14.18 -8.43
CA ASP A 337 10.24 15.58 -8.58
C ASP A 337 8.88 15.87 -7.95
N MET A 338 8.91 16.38 -6.71
CA MET A 338 7.71 16.77 -5.97
C MET A 338 6.84 17.81 -6.71
N SER A 339 7.41 18.62 -7.61
CA SER A 339 6.65 19.64 -8.34
C SER A 339 5.73 19.04 -9.41
N LYS A 340 6.03 17.81 -9.86
CA LYS A 340 5.20 17.05 -10.81
C LYS A 340 4.13 16.21 -10.13
N THR A 341 4.19 16.08 -8.80
CA THR A 341 3.16 15.35 -8.06
C THR A 341 1.86 16.15 -8.06
N THR A 342 0.79 15.54 -8.55
CA THR A 342 -0.55 16.14 -8.64
C THR A 342 -1.62 15.25 -8.01
N ALA A 343 -2.67 15.88 -7.49
CA ALA A 343 -3.91 15.21 -7.09
C ALA A 343 -5.10 16.01 -7.59
N GLU A 344 -6.01 15.36 -8.30
CA GLU A 344 -7.17 15.99 -8.94
C GLU A 344 -8.48 15.30 -8.57
N PRO A 345 -9.56 16.10 -8.55
CA PRO A 345 -9.98 16.88 -7.40
C PRO A 345 -10.46 15.98 -6.26
N TRP A 346 -10.05 16.33 -5.04
CA TRP A 346 -10.41 15.65 -3.80
C TRP A 346 -11.52 16.42 -3.10
N GLN A 347 -12.76 15.92 -3.18
CA GLN A 347 -13.86 16.39 -2.32
C GLN A 347 -14.17 15.31 -1.29
N PRO A 348 -13.59 15.39 -0.08
CA PRO A 348 -13.88 14.41 0.96
C PRO A 348 -15.32 14.57 1.44
N VAL A 349 -16.09 13.49 1.41
CA VAL A 349 -17.38 13.42 2.11
C VAL A 349 -17.07 13.06 3.56
N HIS A 350 -17.67 13.79 4.51
CA HIS A 350 -17.46 13.53 5.93
C HIS A 350 -18.79 13.44 6.67
N ASN A 351 -18.80 12.67 7.75
CA ASN A 351 -19.87 12.66 8.74
C ASN A 351 -19.25 12.62 10.14
N ALA A 352 -20.00 13.13 11.11
CA ALA A 352 -19.56 13.20 12.50
C ALA A 352 -20.76 13.19 13.42
N GLN A 353 -20.68 12.39 14.48
CA GLN A 353 -21.66 12.38 15.56
C GLN A 353 -20.94 12.24 16.89
N LEU A 354 -21.43 12.95 17.91
CA LEU A 354 -20.91 12.83 19.27
C LEU A 354 -22.06 12.85 20.28
N ASP A 355 -22.06 11.88 21.19
CA ASP A 355 -23.03 11.71 22.27
C ASP A 355 -22.31 11.62 23.63
N LEU A 356 -22.85 12.31 24.64
CA LEU A 356 -22.29 12.39 26.00
C LEU A 356 -23.32 11.92 27.03
N SER A 357 -22.91 11.05 27.96
CA SER A 357 -23.84 10.47 28.95
C SER A 357 -24.11 11.34 30.18
N GLN A 358 -23.23 12.28 30.52
CA GLN A 358 -23.34 13.08 31.75
C GLN A 358 -22.89 14.54 31.58
N LYS A 359 -23.29 15.38 32.54
CA LYS A 359 -22.92 16.81 32.64
C LYS A 359 -21.54 16.93 33.30
N ALA A 360 -20.47 16.99 32.51
CA ALA A 360 -19.11 17.16 33.00
C ALA A 360 -18.29 18.08 32.08
N LEU A 361 -17.19 18.62 32.61
CA LEU A 361 -16.14 19.18 31.75
C LEU A 361 -15.42 18.02 31.08
N ALA A 362 -15.47 18.00 29.76
CA ALA A 362 -14.92 16.92 28.95
C ALA A 362 -14.29 17.49 27.69
N LYS A 363 -13.02 17.16 27.48
CA LYS A 363 -12.33 17.27 26.21
C LYS A 363 -12.13 15.87 25.65
N ALA A 364 -12.45 15.69 24.37
CA ALA A 364 -12.26 14.44 23.67
C ALA A 364 -11.90 14.74 22.21
N ASP A 365 -10.61 14.94 21.93
CA ASP A 365 -10.15 15.11 20.56
C ASP A 365 -9.84 13.74 19.97
N THR A 366 -10.51 13.38 18.88
CA THR A 366 -10.29 12.11 18.18
C THR A 366 -9.59 12.38 16.86
N TRP A 367 -8.69 11.49 16.45
CA TRP A 367 -8.14 11.51 15.11
C TRP A 367 -7.96 10.10 14.57
N ILE A 368 -7.97 9.99 13.25
CA ILE A 368 -7.70 8.76 12.52
C ILE A 368 -6.60 9.06 11.52
N ASP A 369 -5.58 8.22 11.45
CA ASP A 369 -4.66 8.21 10.33
C ASP A 369 -4.99 7.01 9.45
N VAL A 370 -5.40 7.29 8.22
CA VAL A 370 -5.53 6.28 7.17
C VAL A 370 -4.40 6.51 6.19
N THR A 371 -3.38 5.66 6.24
CA THR A 371 -2.25 5.72 5.32
C THR A 371 -2.38 4.64 4.26
N PHE A 372 -2.51 5.06 3.02
CA PHE A 372 -2.37 4.19 1.86
C PHE A 372 -1.01 4.44 1.24
N GLN A 373 -0.14 3.45 1.21
CA GLN A 373 1.17 3.57 0.59
C GLN A 373 1.41 2.44 -0.40
N LEU A 374 2.28 2.69 -1.36
CA LEU A 374 2.74 1.75 -2.35
C LEU A 374 4.22 1.49 -2.07
N VAL A 375 4.57 0.23 -1.89
CA VAL A 375 5.96 -0.21 -1.81
C VAL A 375 6.40 -0.63 -3.20
N VAL A 376 7.53 -0.08 -3.65
CA VAL A 376 8.14 -0.32 -4.95
C VAL A 376 9.56 -0.80 -4.71
N GLU A 377 9.77 -2.10 -4.93
CA GLU A 377 11.10 -2.72 -4.94
C GLU A 377 11.47 -3.04 -6.39
N VAL A 378 12.67 -2.67 -6.83
CA VAL A 378 13.13 -2.91 -8.21
C VAL A 378 14.47 -3.61 -8.18
N LEU A 379 14.62 -4.61 -9.05
CA LEU A 379 15.83 -5.40 -9.26
C LEU A 379 16.35 -6.02 -7.95
N ALA A 380 15.47 -6.69 -7.19
CA ALA A 380 15.78 -7.32 -5.90
C ALA A 380 16.34 -6.34 -4.85
N GLY A 381 15.73 -5.15 -4.75
CA GLY A 381 16.03 -4.17 -3.71
C GLY A 381 17.10 -3.13 -4.07
N VAL A 382 17.56 -3.07 -5.32
CA VAL A 382 18.46 -2.00 -5.79
C VAL A 382 17.80 -0.63 -5.67
N VAL A 383 16.49 -0.57 -5.94
CA VAL A 383 15.64 0.55 -5.54
C VAL A 383 14.58 -0.01 -4.60
N ASP A 384 14.47 0.58 -3.41
CA ASP A 384 13.43 0.28 -2.43
C ASP A 384 12.87 1.61 -1.94
N LEU A 385 11.69 1.95 -2.45
CA LEU A 385 11.01 3.18 -2.13
C LEU A 385 9.54 2.89 -1.84
N ASN A 386 8.96 3.71 -0.98
CA ASN A 386 7.53 3.77 -0.80
C ASN A 386 7.02 5.18 -1.05
N ALA A 387 5.79 5.29 -1.53
CA ALA A 387 5.10 6.56 -1.61
C ALA A 387 3.64 6.36 -1.28
N GLY A 388 3.01 7.37 -0.71
CA GLY A 388 1.65 7.19 -0.25
C GLY A 388 0.97 8.47 0.12
N LEU A 389 -0.20 8.25 0.68
CA LEU A 389 -1.10 9.24 1.21
C LEU A 389 -1.45 8.90 2.65
N THR A 390 -1.47 9.92 3.49
CA THR A 390 -2.09 9.85 4.81
C THR A 390 -3.26 10.81 4.86
N ALA A 391 -4.46 10.27 4.92
CA ALA A 391 -5.67 11.02 5.23
C ALA A 391 -5.84 11.06 6.75
N ARG A 392 -5.98 12.29 7.28
CA ARG A 392 -6.12 12.54 8.72
C ARG A 392 -7.36 13.39 9.00
N PRO A 393 -8.54 12.78 9.20
CA PRO A 393 -9.65 13.45 9.87
C PRO A 393 -9.36 13.57 11.37
N ARG A 394 -9.69 14.72 11.95
CA ARG A 394 -9.58 15.02 13.38
C ARG A 394 -10.80 15.82 13.84
N PHE A 395 -11.39 15.41 14.94
CA PHE A 395 -12.46 16.12 15.64
C PHE A 395 -11.89 16.66 16.92
N ASN A 396 -11.87 17.99 17.04
CA ASN A 396 -11.50 18.64 18.29
C ASN A 396 -12.80 18.95 19.01
N ASN A 397 -12.96 18.44 20.22
CA ASN A 397 -14.21 18.63 20.97
C ASN A 397 -13.92 19.06 22.40
N GLU A 398 -14.58 20.14 22.80
CA GLU A 398 -14.53 20.71 24.13
C GLU A 398 -15.95 21.00 24.62
N PHE A 399 -16.29 20.38 25.76
CA PHE A 399 -17.55 20.57 26.46
C PHE A 399 -17.26 21.12 27.85
N ALA A 400 -17.83 22.28 28.13
CA ALA A 400 -17.76 22.87 29.46
C ALA A 400 -19.17 23.04 30.02
N PHE A 401 -19.44 22.36 31.12
CA PHE A 401 -20.67 22.53 31.88
C PHE A 401 -20.42 23.40 33.11
N ALA A 402 -21.11 24.53 33.18
CA ALA A 402 -21.04 25.47 34.28
C ALA A 402 -22.37 25.45 35.05
N ALA A 403 -22.35 24.87 36.26
CA ALA A 403 -23.45 25.00 37.22
C ALA A 403 -22.88 25.06 38.65
N SER A 404 -22.28 26.20 38.99
CA SER A 404 -21.82 26.46 40.34
C SER A 404 -22.89 27.24 41.12
N GLN A 405 -23.20 26.76 42.33
CA GLN A 405 -24.07 27.44 43.30
C GLN A 405 -23.29 27.57 44.62
N THR A 406 -23.22 28.77 45.15
CA THR A 406 -22.66 29.07 46.46
C THR A 406 -23.78 29.55 47.38
N VAL A 407 -23.83 29.04 48.61
CA VAL A 407 -24.77 29.54 49.61
C VAL A 407 -24.06 30.64 50.39
N ASN A 408 -24.59 31.86 50.34
CA ASN A 408 -24.06 32.99 51.08
C ASN A 408 -24.36 32.85 52.58
N GLY A 409 -23.72 33.67 53.43
CA GLY A 409 -23.88 33.63 54.88
C GLY A 409 -25.30 33.92 55.41
N THR A 410 -26.23 34.30 54.54
CA THR A 410 -27.65 34.52 54.85
C THR A 410 -28.58 33.38 54.35
N GLY A 411 -28.01 32.30 53.81
CA GLY A 411 -28.79 31.19 53.23
C GLY A 411 -29.29 31.44 51.81
N GLY A 412 -28.92 32.57 51.19
CA GLY A 412 -29.21 32.88 49.81
C GLY A 412 -28.26 32.14 48.86
N VAL A 413 -28.78 31.60 47.77
CA VAL A 413 -27.96 30.94 46.74
C VAL A 413 -27.45 32.00 45.76
N THR A 414 -26.14 32.21 45.72
CA THR A 414 -25.43 33.00 44.72
C THR A 414 -24.80 32.08 43.68
N GLN A 415 -24.72 32.52 42.42
CA GLN A 415 -24.15 31.75 41.33
C GLN A 415 -22.88 32.46 40.84
N PRO A 416 -21.67 31.86 40.97
CA PRO A 416 -20.44 32.45 40.44
C PRO A 416 -20.52 32.64 38.91
N THR A 417 -20.12 33.82 38.43
CA THR A 417 -20.04 34.18 37.00
C THR A 417 -18.63 34.08 36.42
N ASP A 418 -17.63 33.78 37.25
CA ASP A 418 -16.25 34.11 36.92
C ASP A 418 -15.52 32.94 36.23
N GLY A 419 -15.08 33.17 34.99
CA GLY A 419 -14.07 32.36 34.31
C GLY A 419 -14.55 31.15 33.49
N MET A 420 -15.85 30.89 33.38
CA MET A 420 -16.38 29.79 32.56
C MET A 420 -16.88 30.29 31.19
N ALA A 421 -16.62 29.54 30.11
CA ALA A 421 -16.95 29.89 28.72
C ALA A 421 -18.44 30.18 28.48
N CYS A 422 -19.32 29.63 29.33
CA CYS A 422 -20.74 29.98 29.44
C CYS A 422 -21.08 30.25 30.91
N ALA A 423 -21.52 31.46 31.25
CA ALA A 423 -22.02 31.76 32.59
C ALA A 423 -23.31 30.96 32.82
N GLN A 424 -23.26 29.97 33.73
CA GLN A 424 -24.39 29.11 34.09
C GLN A 424 -25.05 28.48 32.85
N GLY A 425 -24.29 27.63 32.17
CA GLY A 425 -24.65 27.12 30.86
C GLY A 425 -23.84 25.91 30.41
N LEU A 426 -24.12 25.47 29.18
CA LEU A 426 -23.33 24.49 28.45
C LEU A 426 -22.62 25.20 27.30
N SER A 427 -21.29 25.16 27.31
CA SER A 427 -20.46 25.53 26.17
C SER A 427 -20.14 24.29 25.36
N ILE A 428 -20.38 24.35 24.05
CA ILE A 428 -19.99 23.34 23.09
C ILE A 428 -19.10 24.01 22.06
N LYS A 429 -17.85 23.55 22.00
CA LYS A 429 -16.92 23.89 20.92
C LYS A 429 -16.48 22.62 20.24
N SER A 430 -16.75 22.52 18.95
CA SER A 430 -16.39 21.38 18.12
C SER A 430 -15.96 21.85 16.74
N ASP A 431 -14.82 21.37 16.28
CA ASP A 431 -14.35 21.58 14.93
C ASP A 431 -13.88 20.28 14.30
N PHE A 432 -14.16 20.15 13.01
CA PHE A 432 -13.61 19.11 12.17
C PHE A 432 -12.42 19.68 11.42
N SER A 433 -11.31 18.97 11.44
CA SER A 433 -10.18 19.23 10.56
C SER A 433 -9.87 18.00 9.74
N PHE A 434 -9.49 18.21 8.50
CA PHE A 434 -9.03 17.16 7.61
C PHE A 434 -7.75 17.62 6.94
N SER A 435 -6.77 16.73 6.87
CA SER A 435 -5.58 16.94 6.07
C SER A 435 -5.27 15.70 5.23
N LEU A 436 -4.84 15.93 4.00
CA LEU A 436 -4.22 14.92 3.16
C LEU A 436 -2.74 15.24 3.01
N LEU A 437 -1.89 14.32 3.45
CA LEU A 437 -0.45 14.35 3.25
C LEU A 437 -0.08 13.37 2.15
N ALA A 438 0.68 13.80 1.14
CA ALA A 438 1.43 12.90 0.27
C ALA A 438 2.86 12.79 0.76
N PHE A 439 3.47 11.62 0.58
CA PHE A 439 4.88 11.40 0.92
C PHE A 439 5.55 10.43 -0.05
N VAL A 440 6.87 10.53 -0.14
CA VAL A 440 7.75 9.54 -0.75
C VAL A 440 8.84 9.20 0.27
N SER A 441 8.71 8.04 0.90
CA SER A 441 9.64 7.54 1.93
C SER A 441 10.02 8.63 2.93
N SER A 442 11.29 8.71 3.30
CA SER A 442 11.85 9.81 4.07
C SER A 442 12.34 10.98 3.20
N LEU A 443 12.16 10.91 1.88
CA LEU A 443 12.70 11.90 0.94
C LEU A 443 11.93 13.22 1.03
N TRP A 444 10.60 13.17 1.02
CA TRP A 444 9.77 14.35 1.16
C TRP A 444 8.33 14.00 1.57
N SER A 445 7.64 15.00 2.12
CA SER A 445 6.19 14.96 2.33
C SER A 445 5.59 16.34 2.09
N ARG A 446 4.31 16.39 1.67
CA ARG A 446 3.59 17.62 1.34
C ARG A 446 2.10 17.48 1.66
N THR A 447 1.55 18.46 2.35
CA THR A 447 0.09 18.58 2.51
C THR A 447 -0.52 19.00 1.18
N LEU A 448 -1.30 18.10 0.58
CA LEU A 448 -1.99 18.35 -0.69
C LEU A 448 -3.32 19.07 -0.48
N TYR A 449 -3.98 18.81 0.65
CA TYR A 449 -5.26 19.40 0.99
C TYR A 449 -5.38 19.54 2.51
N SER A 450 -5.98 20.64 2.95
CA SER A 450 -6.40 20.78 4.34
C SER A 450 -7.65 21.65 4.42
N VAL A 451 -8.57 21.27 5.30
CA VAL A 451 -9.77 22.04 5.59
C VAL A 451 -10.04 21.97 7.08
N GLN A 452 -10.55 23.06 7.64
CA GLN A 452 -11.14 23.10 8.97
C GLN A 452 -12.57 23.63 8.84
N VAL A 453 -13.51 22.88 9.40
CA VAL A 453 -14.94 23.17 9.38
C VAL A 453 -15.41 23.29 10.83
N PRO A 454 -15.84 24.48 11.28
CA PRO A 454 -16.46 24.60 12.59
C PRO A 454 -17.78 23.81 12.60
N ILE A 455 -17.95 22.91 13.55
CA ILE A 455 -19.20 22.15 13.73
C ILE A 455 -20.12 22.91 14.69
N ALA A 456 -19.58 23.32 15.83
CA ALA A 456 -20.33 24.03 16.85
C ALA A 456 -19.41 25.00 17.61
N ASP A 457 -19.90 26.21 17.82
CA ASP A 457 -19.39 27.15 18.81
C ASP A 457 -20.64 27.79 19.42
N LYS A 458 -21.19 27.12 20.42
CA LYS A 458 -22.51 27.41 20.98
C LYS A 458 -22.44 27.49 22.49
N CYS A 459 -23.09 28.53 23.01
CA CYS A 459 -23.30 28.73 24.42
C CYS A 459 -24.80 28.68 24.72
N TYR A 460 -25.20 27.75 25.58
CA TYR A 460 -26.58 27.62 26.03
C TYR A 460 -26.66 28.01 27.50
N THR A 461 -27.29 29.14 27.82
CA THR A 461 -27.45 29.61 29.19
C THR A 461 -28.78 29.10 29.77
N TRP A 462 -28.78 28.70 31.04
CA TRP A 462 -29.99 28.25 31.75
C TRP A 462 -30.85 29.39 32.27
N ILE A 463 -30.33 30.63 32.23
CA ILE A 463 -31.04 31.84 32.63
C ILE A 463 -31.75 32.37 31.38
N GLU A 464 -33.08 32.21 31.32
CA GLU A 464 -33.89 33.07 30.44
C GLU A 464 -33.71 34.51 30.92
N ASN A 465 -33.48 35.44 29.99
CA ASN A 465 -33.59 36.87 30.25
C ASN A 465 -35.01 37.16 30.75
N SER A 466 -35.23 37.01 32.05
CA SER A 466 -36.40 37.52 32.75
C SER A 466 -36.18 39.02 32.84
N ALA A 467 -36.86 39.73 31.94
CA ALA A 467 -36.94 41.19 31.91
C ALA A 467 -37.56 41.74 33.21
#